data_AF-A0A7C0ZDR2-F1
#
_entry.id   AF-A0A7C0ZDR2-F1
#
_cell.length_a   1.000
_cell.length_b   1.000
_cell.length_c   1.000
_cell.angle_alpha   90.00
_cell.angle_beta   90.00
_cell.angle_gamma   90.00
#
_symmetry.space_group_name_H-M   'P 1'
#
loop_
_entity.id
_entity.type
_entity.pdbx_description
1 polymer ?
#
loop_
_entity_poly.entity_id
_entity_poly.type
_entity_poly.pdbx_seq_one_letter_code
_entity_poly.pdbx_strand_id
1 'polypeptide(L)' 'AFDLARREALELASALRRMGEFEPARLGPQAMEYTTLPLVLKKLEERFKEA' A
#
# COMPACT_ATOMS: atom_id res chain seq x y z
N ALA A 1 -20.29 6.18 -24.17
CA ALA A 1 -21.24 5.76 -23.10
C ALA A 1 -20.55 5.66 -21.74
N PHE A 2 -19.40 4.99 -21.62
CA PHE A 2 -18.67 4.86 -20.35
C PHE A 2 -17.48 5.83 -20.20
N ASP A 3 -17.43 6.88 -21.01
CA ASP A 3 -16.31 7.83 -21.04
C ASP A 3 -16.16 8.62 -19.74
N LEU A 4 -17.29 8.99 -19.13
CA LEU A 4 -17.31 9.66 -17.83
C LEU A 4 -16.75 8.76 -16.73
N ALA A 5 -17.22 7.51 -16.66
CA ALA A 5 -16.74 6.54 -15.68
C ALA A 5 -15.22 6.27 -15.82
N ARG A 6 -14.71 6.19 -17.06
CA ARG A 6 -13.27 6.08 -17.32
C ARG A 6 -12.49 7.29 -16.80
N ARG A 7 -13.02 8.50 -17.01
CA ARG A 7 -12.39 9.73 -16.51
C ARG A 7 -12.34 9.74 -14.99
N GLU A 8 -13.44 9.43 -14.33
CA GLU A 8 -13.51 9.37 -12.85
C GLU A 8 -12.55 8.32 -12.29
N ALA A 9 -12.47 7.15 -12.93
CA ALA A 9 -11.51 6.10 -12.54
C ALA A 9 -10.05 6.56 -12.66
N LEU A 10 -9.70 7.33 -13.69
CA LEU A 10 -8.35 7.88 -13.86
C LEU A 10 -8.00 8.90 -12.77
N GLU A 11 -8.93 9.76 -12.39
CA GLU A 11 -8.72 10.73 -11.30
C GLU A 11 -8.50 10.01 -9.96
N LEU A 12 -9.32 9.00 -9.66
CA LEU A 12 -9.17 8.18 -8.44
C LEU A 12 -7.86 7.39 -8.45
N ALA A 13 -7.48 6.80 -9.59
CA ALA A 13 -6.20 6.11 -9.73
C ALA A 13 -5.02 7.07 -9.47
N SER A 14 -5.09 8.30 -9.98
CA SER A 14 -4.08 9.31 -9.69
C SER A 14 -4.05 9.72 -8.22
N ALA A 15 -5.20 9.78 -7.54
CA ALA A 15 -5.27 10.07 -6.12
C ALA A 15 -4.64 8.94 -5.29
N LEU A 16 -5.02 7.69 -5.54
CA LEU A 16 -4.50 6.51 -4.83
C LEU A 16 -2.98 6.36 -5.00
N ARG A 17 -2.45 6.58 -6.22
CA ARG A 17 -1.00 6.52 -6.46
C ARG A 17 -0.19 7.55 -5.68
N ARG A 18 -0.78 8.70 -5.33
CA ARG A 18 -0.10 9.73 -4.52
C ARG A 18 -0.02 9.36 -3.05
N MET A 19 -0.82 8.41 -2.57
CA MET A 19 -0.74 7.90 -1.19
C MET A 19 0.53 7.06 -0.97
N GLY A 20 1.13 6.52 -2.04
CA GLY A 20 2.35 5.71 -1.95
C GLY A 20 2.11 4.34 -1.31
N GLU A 21 3.10 3.85 -0.56
CA GLU A 21 3.09 2.51 0.06
C GLU A 21 2.33 2.46 1.40
N PHE A 22 1.38 3.36 1.57
CA PHE A 22 0.56 3.47 2.76
C PHE A 22 -0.84 2.92 2.50
N GLU A 23 -1.42 2.30 3.52
CA GLU A 23 -2.81 1.86 3.49
C GLU A 23 -3.73 3.11 3.50
N PRO A 24 -4.80 3.17 2.69
CA PRO A 24 -5.47 2.05 2.00
C PRO A 24 -5.00 1.79 0.55
N ALA A 25 -4.10 2.58 -0.01
CA ALA A 25 -3.62 2.36 -1.38
C ALA A 25 -2.79 1.07 -1.50
N ARG A 26 -1.94 0.80 -0.50
CA ARG A 26 -1.33 -0.52 -0.29
C ARG A 26 -2.33 -1.45 0.41
N LEU A 27 -2.35 -2.74 0.03
CA LEU A 27 -3.18 -3.75 0.70
C LEU A 27 -2.69 -4.02 2.13
N GLY A 28 -3.58 -4.58 2.96
CA GLY A 28 -3.21 -5.11 4.28
C GLY A 28 -2.10 -6.16 4.20
N PRO A 29 -1.27 -6.32 5.25
CA PRO A 29 -0.07 -7.16 5.20
C PRO A 29 -0.33 -8.64 4.87
N GLN A 30 -1.50 -9.17 5.26
CA GLN A 30 -1.89 -10.56 4.96
C GLN A 30 -2.33 -10.78 3.51
N ALA A 31 -2.74 -9.71 2.81
CA ALA A 31 -3.25 -9.77 1.45
C ALA A 31 -2.19 -9.38 0.40
N MET A 32 -1.00 -8.93 0.82
CA MET A 32 0.09 -8.60 -0.09
C MET A 32 0.71 -9.88 -0.67
N GLU A 33 0.52 -10.11 -1.98
CA GLU A 33 1.16 -11.22 -2.70
C GLU A 33 2.70 -11.09 -2.68
N TYR A 34 3.20 -9.87 -2.86
CA TYR A 34 4.62 -9.54 -2.78
C TYR A 34 4.87 -8.65 -1.56
N THR A 35 5.66 -9.15 -0.61
CA THR A 35 6.00 -8.40 0.59
C THR A 35 7.39 -8.75 1.10
N THR A 36 8.09 -7.74 1.59
CA THR A 36 9.36 -7.90 2.32
C THR A 36 9.19 -7.66 3.81
N LEU A 37 7.97 -7.39 4.29
CA LEU A 37 7.69 -7.01 5.66
C LEU A 37 8.24 -8.02 6.69
N PRO A 38 8.04 -9.35 6.56
CA PRO A 38 8.59 -10.30 7.52
C PRO A 38 10.12 -10.29 7.60
N LEU A 39 10.79 -10.12 6.46
CA LEU A 39 12.25 -10.06 6.38
C LEU A 39 12.80 -8.79 7.04
N VAL A 40 12.15 -7.66 6.82
CA VAL A 40 12.52 -6.38 7.42
C VAL A 40 12.30 -6.41 8.93
N LEU A 41 11.17 -6.94 9.40
CA LEU A 41 10.89 -7.08 10.83
C LEU A 41 11.95 -7.95 11.52
N LYS A 42 12.29 -9.11 10.94
CA LYS A 42 13.37 -9.98 11.45
C LYS A 42 14.72 -9.28 11.49
N LYS A 43 15.08 -8.53 10.43
CA LYS A 43 16.36 -7.79 10.37
C LYS A 43 16.45 -6.69 11.41
N LEU A 44 15.32 -6.10 11.79
CA LEU A 44 15.25 -4.97 12.72
C LEU A 44 14.87 -5.37 14.14
N GLU A 45 14.76 -6.66 14.42
CA GLU A 45 14.25 -7.21 15.69
C GLU A 45 15.00 -6.64 16.91
N GLU A 46 16.33 -6.64 16.86
CA GLU A 46 17.20 -6.15 17.94
C GLU A 46 17.09 -4.64 18.20
N ARG A 47 16.46 -3.88 17.28
CA ARG A 47 16.29 -2.42 17.40
C ARG A 47 14.97 -2.04 18.05
N PHE A 48 14.05 -2.97 18.24
CA PHE A 48 12.80 -2.69 18.95
C PHE A 48 13.09 -2.46 20.44
N LYS A 49 12.39 -1.48 21.02
CA LYS A 49 12.41 -1.20 22.45
C LYS A 49 11.02 -1.43 22.99
N GLU A 50 10.93 -1.96 24.20
CA GLU A 50 9.67 -1.98 24.93
C GLU A 50 9.15 -0.55 25.10
N ALA A 51 7.83 -0.40 24.97
CA ALA A 51 7.13 0.89 25.02
C ALA A 51 6.82 1.30 26.46
#